data_AF-A0A6L3ACD2-F1
#
_entry.id   AF-A0A6L3ACD2-F1
#
_cell.length_a   1.000
_cell.length_b   1.000
_cell.length_c   1.000
_cell.angle_alpha   90.00
_cell.angle_beta   90.00
_cell.angle_gamma   90.00
#
_symmetry.space_group_name_H-M   'P 1'
#
loop_
_entity.id
_entity.type
_entity.pdbx_description
1 polymer ?
#
loop_
_entity_poly.entity_id
_entity_poly.type
_entity_poly.pdbx_seq_one_letter_code
_entity_poly.pdbx_strand_id
1 'polypeptide(L)' 'LDLPSIDTVIVEVPNPGHPYGVRGAGEVPIVPPLAAVANAIADATGHRFTDLPISPRRIVETLHHLG' A
#
# COMPACT_ATOMS: atom_id res chain seq x y z
N LEU A 1 -11.09 6.48 -15.04
CA LEU A 1 -10.83 5.06 -14.73
C LEU A 1 -9.75 5.10 -13.67
N ASP A 2 -10.09 4.73 -12.44
CA ASP A 2 -9.29 5.13 -11.26
C ASP A 2 -8.49 3.96 -10.65
N LEU A 3 -8.78 2.74 -11.10
CA LEU A 3 -8.06 1.54 -10.70
C LEU A 3 -6.82 1.35 -11.60
N PRO A 4 -5.61 1.24 -11.04
CA PRO A 4 -4.42 0.94 -11.83
C PRO A 4 -4.43 -0.51 -12.31
N SER A 5 -3.56 -0.84 -13.28
CA SER A 5 -3.25 -2.24 -13.58
C SER A 5 -2.61 -2.91 -12.37
N ILE A 6 -3.15 -4.06 -11.95
CA ILE A 6 -2.65 -4.83 -10.81
C ILE A 6 -1.98 -6.09 -11.36
N ASP A 7 -0.67 -6.19 -11.18
CA ASP A 7 0.08 -7.43 -11.40
C ASP A 7 0.13 -8.24 -10.09
N THR A 8 -0.19 -9.52 -10.17
CA THR A 8 -0.38 -10.38 -8.99
C THR A 8 0.60 -11.54 -9.01
N VAL A 9 1.38 -11.67 -7.94
CA VAL A 9 2.32 -12.78 -7.74
C VAL A 9 1.81 -13.66 -6.60
N ILE A 10 1.60 -14.95 -6.89
CA ILE A 10 1.26 -15.95 -5.87
C ILE A 10 2.56 -16.49 -5.28
N VAL A 11 2.70 -16.36 -3.96
CA VAL A 11 3.84 -16.87 -3.20
C VAL A 11 3.38 -18.08 -2.39
N GLU A 12 3.94 -19.24 -2.73
CA GLU A 12 3.59 -20.50 -2.07
C GLU A 12 4.54 -20.81 -0.92
N VAL A 13 4.07 -20.61 0.30
CA VAL A 13 4.79 -20.99 1.54
C VAL A 13 3.88 -21.83 2.42
N PRO A 14 4.07 -23.15 2.50
CA PRO A 14 3.20 -24.04 3.27
C PRO A 14 3.09 -23.65 4.74
N ASN A 15 1.90 -23.75 5.31
CA ASN A 15 1.66 -23.69 6.74
C ASN A 15 1.84 -25.09 7.37
N PRO A 16 2.87 -25.33 8.20
CA PRO A 16 3.08 -26.63 8.82
C PRO A 16 1.94 -27.06 9.77
N GLY A 17 1.12 -26.10 10.24
CA GLY A 17 -0.03 -26.37 11.11
C GLY A 17 -1.35 -26.62 10.39
N HIS A 18 -1.40 -26.58 9.05
CA HIS A 18 -2.63 -26.80 8.29
C HIS A 18 -2.56 -28.10 7.48
N PRO A 19 -3.57 -28.99 7.50
CA PRO A 19 -3.54 -30.29 6.80
C PRO A 19 -3.20 -30.22 5.31
N TYR A 20 -3.53 -29.09 4.68
CA TYR A 20 -3.26 -28.81 3.26
C TYR A 20 -2.21 -27.72 3.02
N GLY A 21 -1.50 -27.27 4.06
CA GLY A 21 -0.50 -26.21 3.94
C GLY A 21 -1.03 -24.81 3.57
N VAL A 22 -2.34 -24.61 3.45
CA VAL A 22 -2.92 -23.33 3.00
C VAL A 22 -2.88 -22.22 4.07
N ARG A 23 -2.97 -20.98 3.59
CA ARG A 23 -3.09 -19.75 4.39
C ARG A 23 -4.22 -18.90 3.84
N GLY A 24 -4.87 -18.12 4.70
CA GLY A 24 -5.88 -17.15 4.26
C GLY A 24 -5.23 -16.01 3.47
N ALA A 25 -5.85 -15.61 2.35
CA ALA A 25 -5.36 -14.55 1.48
C ALA A 25 -6.40 -13.44 1.22
N GLY A 26 -7.60 -13.51 1.82
CA GLY A 26 -8.70 -12.59 1.53
C GLY A 26 -8.41 -11.12 1.88
N GLU A 27 -7.67 -10.88 2.97
CA GLU A 27 -7.31 -9.52 3.41
C GLU A 27 -5.94 -9.05 2.89
N VAL A 28 -5.13 -9.97 2.38
CA VAL A 28 -3.79 -9.69 1.85
C VAL A 28 -3.79 -8.64 0.72
N PRO A 29 -4.76 -8.58 -0.20
CA PRO A 29 -4.77 -7.53 -1.23
C PRO A 29 -5.31 -6.17 -0.73
N ILE A 30 -5.98 -6.09 0.42
CA ILE A 30 -6.60 -4.83 0.89
C ILE A 30 -5.78 -4.11 1.97
N VAL A 31 -5.02 -4.84 2.80
CA VAL A 31 -4.22 -4.26 3.89
C VAL A 31 -2.99 -3.47 3.40
N PRO A 32 -2.10 -4.02 2.55
CA PRO A 32 -0.84 -3.37 2.19
C PRO A 32 -0.94 -2.17 1.20
N PRO A 33 -1.93 -2.04 0.29
CA PRO A 33 -1.91 -0.94 -0.69
C PRO A 33 -1.83 0.45 -0.08
N LEU A 34 -2.51 0.69 1.05
CA LEU A 34 -2.51 2.00 1.71
C LEU A 34 -1.10 2.41 2.14
N ALA A 35 -0.35 1.50 2.76
CA ALA A 35 1.03 1.73 3.17
C ALA A 35 1.97 1.80 1.96
N ALA A 36 1.76 0.96 0.94
CA ALA A 36 2.58 0.94 -0.26
C ALA A 36 2.51 2.28 -1.02
N VAL A 37 1.29 2.81 -1.21
CA VAL A 37 1.06 4.12 -1.85
C VAL A 37 1.63 5.25 -0.99
N ALA A 38 1.41 5.23 0.33
CA ALA A 38 1.98 6.25 1.22
C ALA A 38 3.51 6.29 1.18
N ASN A 39 4.16 5.12 1.15
CA ASN A 39 5.62 5.01 1.02
C ASN A 39 6.10 5.49 -0.36
N ALA A 40 5.38 5.19 -1.44
CA ALA A 40 5.71 5.68 -2.78
C ALA A 40 5.62 7.22 -2.88
N ILE A 41 4.63 7.82 -2.22
CA ILE A 41 4.52 9.29 -2.13
C ILE A 41 5.70 9.85 -1.32
N ALA A 42 6.10 9.20 -0.23
CA ALA A 42 7.23 9.64 0.58
C ALA A 42 8.56 9.55 -0.19
N ASP A 43 8.76 8.49 -0.97
CA ASP A 43 9.91 8.33 -1.86
C ASP A 43 9.97 9.42 -2.94
N ALA A 44 8.82 9.73 -3.56
CA ALA A 44 8.74 10.75 -4.62
C ALA A 44 8.89 12.20 -4.13
N THR A 45 8.52 12.48 -2.87
CA THR A 45 8.42 13.86 -2.35
C THR A 45 9.42 14.18 -1.24
N GLY A 46 10.06 13.18 -0.64
CA GLY A 46 10.88 13.34 0.56
C GLY A 46 10.08 13.57 1.85
N HIS A 47 8.74 13.63 1.79
CA HIS A 47 7.88 13.87 2.95
C HIS A 47 7.05 12.63 3.32
N ARG A 48 7.14 12.19 4.58
CA ARG A 48 6.39 11.03 5.08
C ARG A 48 5.02 11.41 5.65
N PHE A 49 3.96 11.08 4.92
CA PHE A 49 2.58 11.19 5.41
C PHE A 49 2.24 10.02 6.36
N THR A 50 1.69 10.32 7.54
CA THR A 50 1.33 9.31 8.55
C THR A 50 -0.16 9.13 8.78
N ASP A 51 -1.00 9.95 8.13
CA ASP A 51 -2.46 9.84 8.24
C ASP A 51 -3.10 9.75 6.86
N LEU A 52 -4.23 9.07 6.78
CA LEU A 52 -5.06 8.94 5.60
C LEU A 52 -6.34 9.80 5.73
N PRO A 53 -6.96 10.24 4.62
CA PRO A 53 -6.50 10.07 3.24
C PRO A 53 -5.36 11.03 2.86
N ILE A 54 -4.53 10.62 1.90
CA ILE A 54 -3.51 11.47 1.25
C ILE A 54 -4.09 11.99 -0.06
N SER A 55 -4.95 13.00 0.03
CA SER A 55 -5.58 13.61 -1.15
C SER A 55 -4.59 14.49 -1.92
N PRO A 56 -4.80 14.74 -3.23
CA PRO A 56 -3.96 15.65 -4.00
C PRO A 56 -3.83 17.04 -3.37
N ARG A 57 -4.92 17.56 -2.81
CA ARG A 57 -4.92 18.83 -2.07
C ARG A 57 -3.95 18.79 -0.89
N ARG A 58 -4.01 17.74 -0.07
CA ARG A 58 -3.15 17.60 1.12
C ARG A 58 -1.68 17.52 0.71
N ILE A 59 -1.36 16.85 -0.39
CA ILE A 59 0.01 16.78 -0.92
C ILE A 59 0.48 18.19 -1.29
N VAL A 60 -0.28 18.91 -2.12
CA VAL A 60 0.07 20.26 -2.60
C VAL A 60 0.27 21.24 -1.43
N GLU A 61 -0.70 21.30 -0.50
CA GLU A 61 -0.60 22.17 0.68
C GLU A 61 0.64 21.86 1.52
N THR A 62 0.88 20.57 1.81
CA THR A 62 2.02 20.15 2.63
C THR A 62 3.34 20.52 1.98
N LEU A 63 3.51 20.25 0.68
CA LEU A 63 4.76 20.56 -0.02
C LEU A 63 4.99 22.07 -0.17
N HIS A 64 3.94 22.88 -0.34
CA HIS A 64 4.08 24.34 -0.34
C HIS A 64 4.48 24.93 1.01
N HIS A 65 4.10 24.30 2.13
CA HIS A 65 4.51 24.74 3.46
C HIS A 65 5.95 24.35 3.82
N LEU A 66 6.56 23.44 3.07
CA LEU A 66 7.93 22.96 3.29
C LEU A 66 8.98 23.74 2.46
N GLY A 67 8.56 24.46 1.42
CA GLY A 67 9.41 25.33 0.59
C GLY A 67 9.38 26.78 1.04
#